data_AF-A0A957CFG2-F1
#
_entry.id   AF-A0A957CFG2-F1
#
_cell.length_a   1.000
_cell.length_b   1.000
_cell.length_c   1.000
_cell.angle_alpha   90.00
_cell.angle_beta   90.00
_cell.angle_gamma   90.00
#
_symmetry.space_group_name_H-M   'P 1'
#
loop_
_entity.id
_entity.type
_entity.pdbx_description
1 polymer ?
#
loop_
_entity_poly.entity_id
_entity_poly.type
_entity_poly.pdbx_seq_one_letter_code
_entity_poly.pdbx_strand_id
1 'polypeptide(L)'
;EEITAVQVEAALQFPELFLYEEGLFYVEHGCQYDPANAFSNFANPRLQDNPKYIELPAGSLFVRYFFNDVEKVHPFADNMKPISKYVFWLIRKSPTSLYKFLRDLLPMYLKATRKVHQKTRRHPDENQQQSKNAFEAKLFQIQKAVRDGMKAGSKQTTRRMVGSVALVLLSVVLALVGVRLLALGSYLWMSAAFVGTLAFLLWSSYLFQSLDNLLAEPFLYKAASQVCAYLNQGKDEAFTAVPYLIFGHDHAADVRPIHTDNQPGFAQWYVNTGAWVPVFSEENRLLRDDEQLTFLRLVPRRLQNNDRAA
;
A
#
# COMPACT_ATOMS: atom_id res chain seq x y z
N GLU A 1 9.69 -35.28 -17.55
CA GLU A 1 9.27 -34.90 -18.92
C GLU A 1 9.49 -33.41 -19.08
N GLU A 2 10.05 -33.00 -20.21
CA GLU A 2 10.25 -31.58 -20.52
C GLU A 2 8.89 -30.97 -20.89
N ILE A 3 8.44 -29.96 -20.12
CA ILE A 3 7.19 -29.26 -20.40
C ILE A 3 7.44 -28.37 -21.63
N THR A 4 6.69 -28.60 -22.70
CA THR A 4 6.78 -27.81 -23.93
C THR A 4 6.13 -26.43 -23.75
N ALA A 5 6.56 -25.42 -24.52
CA ALA A 5 5.96 -24.09 -24.48
C ALA A 5 4.45 -24.10 -24.76
N VAL A 6 3.99 -25.00 -25.64
CA VAL A 6 2.57 -25.20 -25.96
C VAL A 6 1.78 -25.70 -24.74
N GLN A 7 2.37 -26.60 -23.95
CA GLN A 7 1.76 -27.08 -22.71
C GLN A 7 1.71 -25.97 -21.65
N VAL A 8 2.72 -25.10 -21.58
CA VAL A 8 2.71 -23.93 -20.68
C VAL A 8 1.62 -22.94 -21.08
N GLU A 9 1.54 -22.59 -22.37
CA GLU A 9 0.52 -21.66 -22.87
C GLU A 9 -0.90 -22.20 -22.64
N ALA A 10 -1.12 -23.49 -22.88
CA ALA A 10 -2.42 -24.13 -22.64
C ALA A 10 -2.78 -24.19 -21.14
N ALA A 11 -1.79 -24.19 -20.24
CA ALA A 11 -2.00 -24.17 -18.80
C ALA A 11 -2.10 -22.76 -18.20
N LEU A 12 -1.82 -21.72 -19.00
CA LEU A 12 -1.79 -20.34 -18.53
C LEU A 12 -3.21 -19.76 -18.48
N GLN A 13 -3.69 -19.47 -17.29
CA GLN A 13 -4.98 -18.82 -17.07
C GLN A 13 -4.76 -17.42 -16.49
N PHE A 14 -5.59 -16.46 -16.93
CA PHE A 14 -5.62 -15.10 -16.42
C PHE A 14 -7.00 -14.80 -15.82
N PRO A 15 -7.25 -15.18 -14.55
CA PRO A 15 -8.50 -14.86 -13.89
C PRO A 15 -8.72 -13.35 -13.82
N GLU A 16 -9.94 -12.90 -14.12
CA GLU A 16 -10.26 -11.46 -14.19
C GLU A 16 -10.23 -10.77 -12.81
N LEU A 17 -10.66 -11.48 -11.76
CA LEU A 17 -10.88 -10.89 -10.42
C LEU A 17 -10.04 -11.60 -9.35
N PHE A 18 -10.17 -12.92 -9.29
CA PHE A 18 -9.53 -13.78 -8.30
C PHE A 18 -9.40 -15.19 -8.87
N LEU A 19 -8.48 -15.97 -8.31
CA LEU A 19 -8.38 -17.41 -8.53
C LEU A 19 -8.94 -18.13 -7.29
N TYR A 20 -9.77 -19.14 -7.50
CA TYR A 20 -10.38 -19.90 -6.43
C TYR A 20 -10.26 -21.40 -6.74
N GLU A 21 -9.81 -22.16 -5.76
CA GLU A 21 -9.77 -23.61 -5.78
C GLU A 21 -10.57 -24.12 -4.57
N GLU A 22 -11.65 -24.84 -4.85
CA GLU A 22 -12.58 -25.31 -3.82
C GLU A 22 -11.85 -26.15 -2.76
N GLY A 23 -12.14 -25.86 -1.49
CA GLY A 23 -11.52 -26.56 -0.35
C GLY A 23 -10.02 -26.31 -0.16
N LEU A 24 -9.38 -25.49 -1.01
CA LEU A 24 -7.95 -25.25 -0.95
C LEU A 24 -7.58 -23.78 -0.77
N PHE A 25 -7.91 -22.89 -1.70
CA PHE A 25 -7.49 -21.50 -1.58
C PHE A 25 -8.38 -20.50 -2.31
N TYR A 26 -8.23 -19.25 -1.90
CA TYR A 26 -8.66 -18.05 -2.61
C TYR A 26 -7.43 -17.16 -2.81
N VAL A 27 -7.22 -16.65 -4.03
CA VAL A 27 -6.08 -15.81 -4.39
C VAL A 27 -6.59 -14.57 -5.13
N GLU A 28 -6.15 -13.38 -4.71
CA GLU A 28 -6.31 -12.17 -5.52
C GLU A 28 -5.11 -11.23 -5.37
N HIS A 29 -4.98 -10.25 -6.26
CA HIS A 29 -3.85 -9.32 -6.19
C HIS A 29 -3.97 -8.34 -5.02
N GLY A 30 -5.16 -7.77 -4.79
CA GLY A 30 -5.41 -6.82 -3.69
C GLY A 30 -5.44 -5.33 -4.08
N CYS A 31 -5.10 -4.97 -5.32
CA CYS A 31 -5.10 -3.55 -5.76
C CYS A 31 -6.45 -2.85 -5.62
N GLN A 32 -7.57 -3.58 -5.72
CA GLN A 32 -8.91 -3.01 -5.57
C GLN A 32 -9.23 -2.58 -4.15
N TYR A 33 -8.47 -2.99 -3.13
CA TYR A 33 -8.64 -2.50 -1.77
C TYR A 33 -7.93 -1.17 -1.51
N ASP A 34 -6.96 -0.81 -2.36
CA ASP A 34 -6.17 0.41 -2.23
C ASP A 34 -6.82 1.56 -3.02
N PRO A 35 -7.21 2.67 -2.36
CA PRO A 35 -7.87 3.79 -3.04
C PRO A 35 -7.00 4.48 -4.10
N ALA A 36 -5.67 4.37 -4.05
CA ALA A 36 -4.79 4.96 -5.06
C ALA A 36 -4.66 4.07 -6.30
N ASN A 37 -4.87 2.76 -6.17
CA ASN A 37 -4.62 1.77 -7.22
C ASN A 37 -5.88 1.05 -7.71
N ALA A 38 -7.02 1.28 -7.07
CA ALA A 38 -8.30 0.75 -7.51
C ALA A 38 -8.78 1.41 -8.82
N PHE A 39 -9.42 0.59 -9.65
CA PHE A 39 -10.00 1.02 -10.92
C PHE A 39 -11.48 1.33 -10.70
N SER A 40 -12.04 2.26 -11.46
CA SER A 40 -13.48 2.55 -11.37
C SER A 40 -14.30 1.39 -11.94
N ASN A 41 -13.80 0.75 -13.00
CA ASN A 41 -14.34 -0.48 -13.55
C ASN A 41 -13.20 -1.47 -13.81
N PHE A 42 -12.96 -2.40 -12.89
CA PHE A 42 -11.83 -3.32 -13.03
C PHE A 42 -12.05 -4.38 -14.12
N ALA A 43 -13.29 -4.81 -14.35
CA ALA A 43 -13.63 -5.76 -15.42
C ALA A 43 -13.45 -5.14 -16.82
N ASN A 44 -13.59 -3.82 -16.93
CA ASN A 44 -13.33 -3.09 -18.16
C ASN A 44 -12.58 -1.78 -17.83
N PRO A 45 -11.24 -1.83 -17.69
CA PRO A 45 -10.44 -0.71 -17.24
C PRO A 45 -10.21 0.34 -18.34
N ARG A 46 -11.16 0.52 -19.28
CA ARG A 46 -11.09 1.54 -20.33
C ARG A 46 -11.76 2.84 -19.88
N LEU A 47 -11.26 3.97 -20.35
CA LEU A 47 -11.89 5.26 -20.12
C LEU A 47 -13.27 5.30 -20.79
N GLN A 48 -14.32 5.65 -20.05
CA GLN A 48 -15.67 5.77 -20.58
C GLN A 48 -15.75 6.75 -21.76
N ASP A 49 -15.18 7.95 -21.61
CA ASP A 49 -15.19 8.99 -22.65
C ASP A 49 -14.30 8.67 -23.86
N ASN A 50 -13.35 7.75 -23.70
CA ASN A 50 -12.43 7.40 -24.76
C ASN A 50 -11.94 5.94 -24.61
N PRO A 51 -12.76 4.97 -25.05
CA PRO A 51 -12.48 3.54 -24.86
C PRO A 51 -11.18 3.05 -25.51
N LYS A 52 -10.51 3.87 -26.34
CA LYS A 52 -9.18 3.54 -26.89
C LYS A 52 -8.08 3.52 -25.81
N TYR A 53 -8.31 4.16 -24.66
CA TYR A 53 -7.34 4.29 -23.59
C TYR A 53 -7.78 3.57 -22.31
N ILE A 54 -6.81 3.04 -21.57
CA ILE A 54 -6.99 2.46 -20.25
C ILE A 54 -7.12 3.59 -19.21
N GLU A 55 -8.06 3.44 -18.29
CA GLU A 55 -8.17 4.24 -17.08
C GLU A 55 -6.94 3.99 -16.21
N LEU A 56 -6.15 5.03 -15.95
CA LEU A 56 -5.01 4.91 -15.06
C LEU A 56 -5.39 5.41 -13.66
N PRO A 57 -5.34 4.55 -12.63
CA PRO A 57 -5.56 4.99 -11.27
C PRO A 57 -4.43 5.94 -10.82
N ALA A 58 -4.66 6.68 -9.74
CA ALA A 58 -3.76 7.72 -9.28
C ALA A 58 -2.34 7.20 -9.00
N GLY A 59 -2.24 5.98 -8.46
CA GLY A 59 -0.98 5.28 -8.24
C GLY A 59 -0.21 5.01 -9.52
N SER A 60 -0.88 4.53 -10.59
CA SER A 60 -0.22 4.34 -11.89
C SER A 60 0.27 5.67 -12.50
N LEU A 61 -0.45 6.77 -12.30
CA LEU A 61 0.01 8.10 -12.73
C LEU A 61 1.23 8.56 -11.92
N PHE A 62 1.22 8.32 -10.61
CA PHE A 62 2.36 8.60 -9.75
C PHE A 62 3.60 7.82 -10.19
N VAL A 63 3.45 6.52 -10.43
CA VAL A 63 4.54 5.68 -10.91
C VAL A 63 5.08 6.19 -12.24
N ARG A 64 4.19 6.40 -13.22
CA ARG A 64 4.56 6.77 -14.59
C ARG A 64 5.22 8.14 -14.72
N TYR A 65 4.75 9.14 -13.98
CA TYR A 65 5.19 10.54 -14.16
C TYR A 65 6.11 11.07 -13.06
N PHE A 66 6.26 10.33 -11.97
CA PHE A 66 7.10 10.75 -10.86
C PHE A 66 8.10 9.66 -10.50
N PHE A 67 7.61 8.48 -10.15
CA PHE A 67 8.43 7.47 -9.51
C PHE A 67 9.49 6.86 -10.44
N ASN A 68 9.13 6.55 -11.69
CA ASN A 68 10.09 5.98 -12.64
C ASN A 68 11.28 6.91 -12.92
N ASP A 69 11.08 8.24 -12.85
CA ASP A 69 12.17 9.20 -13.01
C ASP A 69 13.02 9.31 -11.75
N VAL A 70 12.41 9.11 -10.58
CA VAL A 70 13.12 8.98 -9.31
C VAL A 70 13.99 7.72 -9.33
N GLU A 71 13.49 6.57 -9.79
CA GLU A 71 14.23 5.30 -9.87
C GLU A 71 15.44 5.36 -10.80
N LYS A 72 15.39 6.16 -11.87
CA LYS A 72 16.57 6.39 -12.73
C LYS A 72 17.75 6.99 -11.96
N VAL A 73 17.49 7.75 -10.90
CA VAL A 73 18.50 8.38 -10.05
C VAL A 73 18.75 7.53 -8.79
N HIS A 74 17.70 6.91 -8.27
CA HIS A 74 17.71 6.11 -7.04
C HIS A 74 16.97 4.77 -7.28
N PRO A 75 17.65 3.76 -7.85
CA PRO A 75 17.02 2.49 -8.27
C PRO A 75 16.33 1.69 -7.16
N PHE A 76 16.59 2.06 -5.91
CA PHE A 76 16.10 1.38 -4.71
C PHE A 76 15.00 2.16 -3.96
N ALA A 77 14.50 3.24 -4.55
CA ALA A 77 13.55 4.13 -3.88
C ALA A 77 12.28 3.41 -3.40
N ASP A 78 11.81 2.38 -4.13
CA ASP A 78 10.58 1.66 -3.76
C ASP A 78 10.77 0.71 -2.58
N ASN A 79 12.00 0.22 -2.45
CA ASN A 79 12.38 -0.77 -1.46
C ASN A 79 12.65 -0.12 -0.09
N MET A 80 12.80 1.20 -0.04
CA MET A 80 12.96 1.96 1.20
C MET A 80 11.61 2.17 1.89
N LYS A 81 11.27 1.27 2.82
CA LYS A 81 10.11 1.40 3.70
C LYS A 81 10.54 1.83 5.12
N PRO A 82 9.75 2.68 5.81
CA PRO A 82 8.63 3.46 5.29
C PRO A 82 9.08 4.58 4.35
N ILE A 83 8.19 5.04 3.46
CA ILE A 83 8.47 6.10 2.46
C ILE A 83 8.96 7.40 3.12
N SER A 84 8.54 7.67 4.35
CA SER A 84 9.01 8.79 5.17
C SER A 84 10.53 8.80 5.35
N LYS A 85 11.16 7.62 5.54
CA LYS A 85 12.63 7.49 5.61
C LYS A 85 13.29 7.87 4.29
N TYR A 86 12.73 7.45 3.15
CA TYR A 86 13.24 7.82 1.84
C TYR A 86 13.16 9.34 1.61
N VAL A 87 12.02 9.96 1.93
CA VAL A 87 11.85 11.41 1.80
C VAL A 87 12.87 12.15 2.68
N PHE A 88 13.05 11.72 3.93
CA PHE A 88 14.03 12.34 4.84
C PHE A 88 15.47 12.14 4.36
N TRP A 89 15.80 10.95 3.86
CA TRP A 89 17.08 10.66 3.23
C TRP A 89 17.32 11.60 2.03
N LEU A 90 16.32 11.78 1.17
CA LEU A 90 16.42 12.63 -0.02
C LEU A 90 16.64 14.09 0.36
N ILE A 91 15.94 14.59 1.39
CA ILE A 91 16.15 15.94 1.94
C ILE A 91 17.59 16.10 2.46
N ARG A 92 18.12 15.12 3.19
CA ARG A 92 19.43 15.19 3.85
C ARG A 92 20.61 14.96 2.91
N LYS A 93 20.47 14.05 1.95
CA LYS A 93 21.58 13.54 1.13
C LYS A 93 21.57 14.04 -0.31
N SER A 94 20.39 14.38 -0.85
CA SER A 94 20.23 14.75 -2.26
C SER A 94 19.23 15.92 -2.45
N PRO A 95 19.42 17.08 -1.78
CA PRO A 95 18.47 18.18 -1.82
C PRO A 95 18.31 18.77 -3.24
N THR A 96 19.35 18.71 -4.07
CA THR A 96 19.30 19.15 -5.47
C THR A 96 18.40 18.25 -6.32
N SER A 97 18.45 16.92 -6.11
CA SER A 97 17.54 15.97 -6.76
C SER A 97 16.10 16.19 -6.32
N LEU A 98 15.86 16.38 -5.00
CA LEU A 98 14.53 16.72 -4.48
C LEU A 98 13.96 17.98 -5.13
N TYR A 99 14.76 19.06 -5.22
CA TYR A 99 14.33 20.29 -5.88
C TYR A 99 13.96 20.07 -7.35
N LYS A 100 14.80 19.35 -8.11
CA LYS A 100 14.50 19.01 -9.51
C LYS A 100 13.19 18.23 -9.63
N PHE A 101 12.99 17.20 -8.80
CA PHE A 101 11.74 16.42 -8.80
C PHE A 101 10.51 17.28 -8.46
N LEU A 102 10.60 18.15 -7.45
CA LEU A 102 9.52 19.05 -7.07
C LEU A 102 9.23 20.12 -8.13
N ARG A 103 10.24 20.59 -8.86
CA ARG A 103 10.08 21.59 -9.92
C ARG A 103 9.55 20.97 -11.20
N ASP A 104 10.09 19.83 -11.60
CA ASP A 104 9.88 19.26 -12.95
C ASP A 104 8.72 18.25 -12.97
N LEU A 105 8.62 17.39 -11.94
CA LEU A 105 7.69 16.25 -11.95
C LEU A 105 6.39 16.55 -11.18
N LEU A 106 6.46 17.28 -10.06
CA LEU A 106 5.29 17.58 -9.25
C LEU A 106 4.20 18.36 -10.02
N PRO A 107 4.48 19.40 -10.83
CA PRO A 107 3.44 20.09 -11.57
C PRO A 107 2.76 19.18 -12.60
N MET A 108 3.52 18.28 -13.23
CA MET A 108 2.99 17.31 -14.18
C MET A 108 2.05 16.32 -13.49
N TYR A 109 2.47 15.76 -12.35
CA TYR A 109 1.64 14.89 -11.52
C TYR A 109 0.36 15.59 -11.03
N LEU A 110 0.46 16.81 -10.51
CA LEU A 110 -0.69 17.59 -10.06
C LEU A 110 -1.66 17.91 -11.21
N LYS A 111 -1.15 18.19 -12.42
CA LYS A 111 -1.98 18.41 -13.59
C LYS A 111 -2.68 17.12 -14.04
N ALA A 112 -1.98 15.99 -14.03
CA ALA A 112 -2.54 14.69 -14.38
C ALA A 112 -3.65 14.28 -13.40
N THR A 113 -3.37 14.34 -12.09
CA THR A 113 -4.36 14.00 -11.05
C THR A 113 -5.58 14.91 -11.07
N ARG A 114 -5.41 16.24 -11.24
CA ARG A 114 -6.54 17.17 -11.39
C ARG A 114 -7.42 16.82 -12.59
N LYS A 115 -6.81 16.49 -13.73
CA LYS A 115 -7.56 16.09 -14.94
C LYS A 115 -8.36 14.80 -14.71
N VAL A 116 -7.79 13.82 -14.02
CA VAL A 116 -8.50 12.59 -13.66
C VAL A 116 -9.65 12.90 -12.70
N HIS A 117 -9.38 13.63 -11.60
CA HIS A 117 -10.41 13.96 -10.61
C HIS A 117 -11.59 14.76 -11.19
N GLN A 118 -11.32 15.67 -12.13
CA GLN A 118 -12.36 16.40 -12.84
C GLN A 118 -13.22 15.49 -13.73
N LYS A 119 -12.63 14.47 -14.35
CA LYS A 119 -13.35 13.49 -15.17
C LYS A 119 -14.15 12.51 -14.32
N THR A 120 -13.57 11.98 -13.25
CA THR A 120 -14.27 11.08 -12.31
C THR A 120 -15.48 11.77 -11.67
N ARG A 121 -15.41 13.08 -11.40
CA ARG A 121 -16.55 13.85 -10.90
C ARG A 121 -17.70 14.03 -11.89
N ARG A 122 -17.45 13.90 -13.20
CA ARG A 122 -18.48 14.06 -14.25
C ARG A 122 -19.27 12.78 -14.51
N HIS A 123 -18.69 11.63 -14.18
CA HIS A 123 -19.34 10.32 -14.28
C HIS A 123 -19.26 9.59 -12.93
N PRO A 124 -19.94 10.10 -11.89
CA PRO A 124 -19.99 9.41 -10.61
C PRO A 124 -20.82 8.13 -10.77
N ASP A 125 -20.18 6.98 -10.55
CA ASP A 125 -20.83 5.71 -10.19
C ASP A 125 -21.83 5.07 -11.20
N GLU A 126 -21.87 5.45 -12.48
CA GLU A 126 -22.72 4.72 -13.46
C GLU A 126 -22.18 3.32 -13.83
N ASN A 127 -20.90 3.04 -13.57
CA ASN A 127 -20.32 1.71 -13.79
C ASN A 127 -20.34 0.90 -12.49
N GLN A 128 -21.53 0.51 -12.03
CA GLN A 128 -21.61 -0.70 -11.21
C GLN A 128 -21.04 -1.83 -12.06
N GLN A 129 -19.92 -2.44 -11.63
CA GLN A 129 -19.50 -3.73 -12.16
C GLN A 129 -20.73 -4.64 -12.09
N GLN A 130 -21.26 -5.01 -13.26
CA GLN A 130 -22.32 -6.01 -13.35
C GLN A 130 -21.72 -7.30 -12.82
N SER A 131 -21.98 -7.55 -11.54
CA SER A 131 -21.55 -8.74 -10.87
C SER A 131 -22.15 -9.94 -11.57
N LYS A 132 -21.33 -10.91 -11.95
CA LYS A 132 -21.80 -12.12 -12.62
C LYS A 132 -22.55 -13.04 -11.64
N ASN A 133 -22.22 -12.96 -10.35
CA ASN A 133 -22.83 -13.77 -9.28
C ASN A 133 -22.95 -13.01 -7.94
N ALA A 134 -23.49 -13.66 -6.90
CA ALA A 134 -23.69 -13.04 -5.59
C ALA A 134 -22.36 -12.79 -4.85
N PHE A 135 -21.41 -13.73 -4.96
CA PHE A 135 -20.07 -13.60 -4.38
C PHE A 135 -19.30 -12.37 -4.89
N GLU A 136 -19.22 -12.16 -6.20
CA GLU A 136 -18.57 -10.99 -6.80
C GLU A 136 -19.20 -9.68 -6.32
N ALA A 137 -20.53 -9.64 -6.17
CA ALA A 137 -21.24 -8.45 -5.70
C ALA A 137 -20.84 -8.14 -4.25
N LYS A 138 -20.70 -9.19 -3.44
CA LYS A 138 -20.22 -9.06 -2.08
C LYS A 138 -18.75 -8.65 -2.03
N LEU A 139 -17.91 -9.22 -2.89
CA LEU A 139 -16.49 -8.88 -2.99
C LEU A 139 -16.32 -7.39 -3.31
N PHE A 140 -17.09 -6.83 -4.26
CA PHE A 140 -17.07 -5.41 -4.56
C PHE A 140 -17.48 -4.53 -3.37
N GLN A 141 -18.46 -4.97 -2.58
CA GLN A 141 -18.84 -4.27 -1.35
C GLN A 141 -17.71 -4.27 -0.32
N ILE A 142 -17.03 -5.40 -0.12
CA ILE A 142 -15.87 -5.54 0.77
C ILE A 142 -14.75 -4.61 0.29
N GLN A 143 -14.40 -4.66 -1.01
CA GLN A 143 -13.40 -3.79 -1.61
C GLN A 143 -13.71 -2.31 -1.39
N LYS A 144 -14.96 -1.90 -1.64
CA LYS A 144 -15.41 -0.52 -1.39
C LYS A 144 -15.30 -0.14 0.08
N ALA A 145 -15.77 -0.99 1.00
CA ALA A 145 -15.73 -0.71 2.43
C ALA A 145 -14.30 -0.54 2.97
N VAL A 146 -13.37 -1.40 2.53
CA VAL A 146 -11.94 -1.29 2.89
C VAL A 146 -11.34 0.00 2.32
N ARG A 147 -11.57 0.30 1.03
CA ARG A 147 -11.12 1.55 0.40
C ARG A 147 -11.61 2.79 1.13
N ASP A 148 -12.88 2.82 1.49
CA ASP A 148 -13.47 3.97 2.17
C ASP A 148 -12.89 4.13 3.58
N GLY A 149 -12.62 3.01 4.28
CA GLY A 149 -11.85 3.00 5.51
C GLY A 149 -10.44 3.59 5.33
N MET A 150 -9.70 3.15 4.30
CA MET A 150 -8.37 3.67 3.98
C MET A 150 -8.40 5.16 3.62
N LYS A 151 -9.39 5.63 2.86
CA LYS A 151 -9.57 7.06 2.53
C LYS A 151 -9.80 7.90 3.80
N ALA A 152 -10.60 7.40 4.74
CA ALA A 152 -10.82 8.06 6.02
C ALA A 152 -9.52 8.16 6.83
N GLY A 153 -8.77 7.06 6.93
CA GLY A 153 -7.44 7.02 7.55
C GLY A 153 -6.43 7.96 6.86
N SER A 154 -6.43 8.01 5.53
CA SER A 154 -5.56 8.90 4.74
C SER A 154 -5.86 10.38 4.99
N LYS A 155 -7.13 10.78 5.10
CA LYS A 155 -7.48 12.17 5.46
C LYS A 155 -6.95 12.56 6.84
N GLN A 156 -7.06 11.65 7.82
CA GLN A 156 -6.50 11.86 9.16
C GLN A 156 -4.97 11.94 9.12
N THR A 157 -4.33 11.08 8.32
CA THR A 157 -2.89 11.07 8.06
C THR A 157 -2.42 12.39 7.47
N THR A 158 -3.07 12.90 6.43
CA THR A 158 -2.75 14.20 5.82
C THR A 158 -2.87 15.35 6.82
N ARG A 159 -3.93 15.37 7.65
CA ARG A 159 -4.09 16.40 8.70
C ARG A 159 -2.96 16.35 9.72
N ARG A 160 -2.54 15.15 10.14
CA ARG A 160 -1.41 14.96 11.06
C ARG A 160 -0.08 15.39 10.44
N MET A 161 0.14 15.09 9.15
CA MET A 161 1.34 15.51 8.41
C MET A 161 1.42 17.04 8.24
N VAL A 162 0.32 17.68 7.86
CA VAL A 162 0.27 19.15 7.77
C VAL A 162 0.52 19.77 9.15
N GLY A 163 -0.07 19.19 10.21
CA GLY A 163 0.19 19.59 11.58
C GLY A 163 1.65 19.45 12.00
N SER A 164 2.31 18.33 11.66
CA SER A 164 3.73 18.12 12.00
C SER A 164 4.64 19.10 11.25
N VAL A 165 4.39 19.36 9.97
CA VAL A 165 5.14 20.38 9.20
C VAL A 165 4.95 21.78 9.80
N ALA A 166 3.72 22.15 10.17
CA ALA A 166 3.45 23.43 10.81
C ALA A 166 4.20 23.58 12.15
N LEU A 167 4.24 22.52 12.96
CA LEU A 167 5.00 22.50 14.22
C LEU A 167 6.52 22.64 13.98
N VAL A 168 7.06 21.99 12.95
CA VAL A 168 8.48 22.16 12.58
C VAL A 168 8.76 23.61 12.18
N LEU A 169 7.94 24.22 11.33
CA LEU A 169 8.10 25.62 10.94
C LEU A 169 8.02 26.56 12.16
N LEU A 170 7.08 26.31 13.06
CA LEU A 170 6.95 27.08 14.30
C LEU A 170 8.16 26.91 15.22
N SER A 171 8.74 25.71 15.29
CA SER A 171 9.97 25.44 16.05
C SER A 171 11.17 26.25 15.53
N VAL A 172 11.28 26.42 14.20
CA VAL A 172 12.32 27.24 13.56
C VAL A 172 12.12 28.72 13.90
N VAL A 173 10.89 29.22 13.81
CA VAL A 173 10.57 30.61 14.19
C VAL A 173 10.92 30.86 15.66
N LEU A 174 10.53 29.96 16.56
CA LEU A 174 10.87 30.05 17.99
C LEU A 174 12.38 30.01 18.24
N ALA A 175 13.14 29.20 17.51
CA ALA A 175 14.59 29.16 17.63
C ALA A 175 15.22 30.50 17.23
N LEU A 176 14.75 31.10 16.13
CA LEU A 176 15.22 32.43 15.69
C LEU A 176 14.87 33.53 16.70
N VAL A 177 13.67 33.47 17.29
CA VAL A 177 13.27 34.37 18.39
C VAL A 177 14.17 34.17 19.61
N GLY A 178 14.47 32.92 19.98
CA GLY A 178 15.39 32.58 21.06
C GLY A 178 16.79 33.18 20.86
N VAL A 179 17.36 33.05 19.67
CA VAL A 179 18.65 33.66 19.31
C VAL A 179 18.60 35.19 19.43
N ARG A 180 17.50 35.81 18.98
CA ARG A 180 17.31 37.26 19.12
C ARG A 180 17.21 37.70 20.58
N LEU A 181 16.47 36.97 21.41
CA LEU A 181 16.33 37.27 22.83
C LEU A 181 17.64 37.09 23.59
N LEU A 182 18.44 36.10 23.22
CA LEU A 182 19.81 35.93 23.71
C LEU A 182 20.66 37.16 23.40
N ALA A 183 20.62 37.66 22.17
CA ALA A 183 21.35 38.88 21.77
C ALA A 183 20.90 40.13 22.54
N LEU A 184 19.66 40.15 23.03
CA LEU A 184 19.09 41.24 23.84
C LEU A 184 19.26 41.03 25.36
N GLY A 185 19.97 39.98 25.80
CA GLY A 185 20.18 39.67 27.23
C GLY A 185 18.92 39.21 27.97
N SER A 186 17.88 38.79 27.24
CA SER A 186 16.58 38.38 27.80
C SER A 186 16.53 36.87 28.07
N TYR A 187 17.28 36.40 29.07
CA TYR A 187 17.53 34.96 29.30
C TYR A 187 16.28 34.12 29.65
N LEU A 188 15.32 34.66 30.41
CA LEU A 188 14.10 33.92 30.78
C LEU A 188 13.26 33.56 29.54
N TRP A 189 13.01 34.54 28.68
CA TRP A 189 12.23 34.37 27.46
C TRP A 189 12.98 33.55 26.41
N MET A 190 14.31 33.66 26.38
CA MET A 190 15.17 32.79 25.59
C MET A 190 14.98 31.31 25.98
N SER A 191 15.04 31.00 27.28
CA SER A 191 14.84 29.63 27.77
C SER A 191 13.44 29.10 27.42
N ALA A 192 12.40 29.94 27.57
CA ALA A 192 11.04 29.58 27.17
C ALA A 192 10.94 29.28 25.66
N ALA A 193 11.60 30.08 24.82
CA ALA A 193 11.63 29.86 23.36
C ALA A 193 12.32 28.53 23.00
N PHE A 194 13.47 28.21 23.62
CA PHE A 194 14.16 26.95 23.36
C PHE A 194 13.41 25.72 23.87
N VAL A 195 12.76 25.81 25.04
CA VAL A 195 11.88 24.74 25.54
C VAL A 195 10.70 24.53 24.58
N GLY A 196 10.10 25.61 24.09
CA GLY A 196 9.05 25.54 23.07
C GLY A 196 9.50 24.89 21.77
N THR A 197 10.69 25.25 21.26
CA THR A 197 11.31 24.60 20.09
C THR A 197 11.47 23.10 20.31
N LEU A 198 12.04 22.68 21.45
CA LEU A 198 12.24 21.27 21.75
C LEU A 198 10.91 20.51 21.86
N ALA A 199 9.91 21.09 22.53
CA ALA A 199 8.58 20.50 22.66
C ALA A 199 7.91 20.30 21.28
N PHE A 200 7.97 21.30 20.39
CA PHE A 200 7.42 21.18 19.04
C PHE A 200 8.16 20.17 18.17
N LEU A 201 9.49 20.06 18.30
CA LEU A 201 10.26 19.03 17.60
C LEU A 201 9.87 17.63 18.07
N LEU A 202 9.82 17.39 19.39
CA LEU A 202 9.39 16.10 19.96
C LEU A 202 7.96 15.74 19.54
N TRP A 203 7.05 16.71 19.59
CA TRP A 203 5.66 16.50 19.17
C TRP A 203 5.56 16.22 17.67
N SER A 204 6.31 16.94 16.84
CA SER A 204 6.35 16.68 15.39
C SER A 204 6.87 15.28 15.09
N SER A 205 7.91 14.82 15.79
CA SER A 205 8.47 13.47 15.66
C SER A 205 7.45 12.40 16.05
N TYR A 206 6.73 12.60 17.16
CA TYR A 206 5.65 11.71 17.57
C TYR A 206 4.54 11.61 16.51
N LEU A 207 4.14 12.75 15.94
CA LEU A 207 3.17 12.76 14.85
C LEU A 207 3.68 12.00 13.62
N PHE A 208 4.95 12.16 13.24
CA PHE A 208 5.55 11.42 12.11
C PHE A 208 5.57 9.91 12.36
N GLN A 209 5.97 9.45 13.54
CA GLN A 209 5.93 8.02 13.89
C GLN A 209 4.51 7.45 13.85
N SER A 210 3.52 8.25 14.28
CA SER A 210 2.12 7.84 14.18
C SER A 210 1.63 7.74 12.73
N LEU A 211 2.21 8.47 11.76
CA LEU A 211 1.87 8.34 10.34
C LEU A 211 2.39 7.00 9.79
N ASP A 212 3.61 6.62 10.15
CA ASP A 212 4.20 5.35 9.71
C ASP A 212 3.35 4.16 10.18
N ASN A 213 2.84 4.20 11.42
CA ASN A 213 1.95 3.15 11.94
C ASN A 213 0.59 3.08 11.23
N LEU A 214 0.06 4.22 10.76
CA LEU A 214 -1.20 4.25 10.00
C LEU A 214 -1.01 3.75 8.56
N LEU A 215 0.13 4.06 7.94
CA LEU A 215 0.49 3.57 6.61
C LEU A 215 0.85 2.07 6.63
N ALA A 216 1.22 1.53 7.79
CA ALA A 216 1.48 0.11 8.01
C ALA A 216 0.23 -0.69 8.43
N GLU A 217 -0.97 -0.09 8.47
CA GLU A 217 -2.17 -0.84 8.82
C GLU A 217 -2.42 -1.96 7.78
N PRO A 218 -2.55 -3.23 8.19
CA PRO A 218 -2.62 -4.36 7.27
C PRO A 218 -4.02 -4.48 6.65
N PHE A 219 -4.36 -3.54 5.77
CA PHE A 219 -5.69 -3.45 5.15
C PHE A 219 -6.04 -4.73 4.36
N LEU A 220 -5.05 -5.41 3.79
CA LEU A 220 -5.22 -6.68 3.10
C LEU A 220 -5.58 -7.82 4.05
N TYR A 221 -5.00 -7.87 5.26
CA TYR A 221 -5.42 -8.82 6.28
C TYR A 221 -6.89 -8.60 6.68
N LYS A 222 -7.30 -7.33 6.81
CA LYS A 222 -8.69 -6.96 7.08
C LYS A 222 -9.63 -7.35 5.94
N ALA A 223 -9.21 -7.12 4.69
CA ALA A 223 -9.94 -7.55 3.50
C ALA A 223 -10.10 -9.08 3.47
N ALA A 224 -8.99 -9.81 3.63
CA ALA A 224 -8.98 -11.27 3.72
C ALA A 224 -9.91 -11.78 4.81
N SER A 225 -9.89 -11.18 6.01
CA SER A 225 -10.77 -11.56 7.11
C SER A 225 -12.27 -11.39 6.76
N GLN A 226 -12.62 -10.34 5.99
CA GLN A 226 -14.00 -10.12 5.55
C GLN A 226 -14.42 -11.10 4.45
N VAL A 227 -13.53 -11.40 3.49
CA VAL A 227 -13.78 -12.43 2.45
C VAL A 227 -13.92 -13.80 3.11
N CYS A 228 -13.03 -14.15 4.03
CA CYS A 228 -13.05 -15.38 4.83
C CYS A 228 -14.38 -15.52 5.58
N ALA A 229 -14.79 -14.48 6.31
CA ALA A 229 -16.04 -14.50 7.05
C ALA A 229 -17.28 -14.65 6.14
N TYR A 230 -17.21 -14.20 4.89
CA TYR A 230 -18.29 -14.40 3.92
C TYR A 230 -18.32 -15.83 3.38
N LEU A 231 -17.17 -16.37 2.96
CA LEU A 231 -17.05 -17.77 2.50
C LEU A 231 -17.51 -18.76 3.58
N ASN A 232 -17.17 -18.48 4.84
CA ASN A 232 -17.57 -19.29 5.99
C ASN A 232 -19.08 -19.33 6.25
N GLN A 233 -19.85 -18.36 5.72
CA GLN A 233 -21.31 -18.37 5.87
C GLN A 233 -21.98 -19.39 4.95
N GLY A 234 -21.28 -19.91 3.92
CA GLY A 234 -21.85 -20.86 2.95
C GLY A 234 -23.08 -20.34 2.22
N LYS A 235 -23.16 -19.01 2.01
CA LYS A 235 -24.33 -18.36 1.37
C LYS A 235 -24.35 -18.49 -0.14
N ASP A 236 -23.20 -18.76 -0.75
CA ASP A 236 -23.05 -18.95 -2.18
C ASP A 236 -22.68 -20.43 -2.41
N GLU A 237 -23.53 -21.16 -3.13
CA GLU A 237 -23.32 -22.60 -3.39
C GLU A 237 -22.05 -22.86 -4.20
N ALA A 238 -21.57 -21.87 -4.97
CA ALA A 238 -20.36 -21.98 -5.77
C ALA A 238 -19.06 -21.72 -4.97
N PHE A 239 -19.16 -21.14 -3.77
CA PHE A 239 -18.00 -20.71 -2.99
C PHE A 239 -18.11 -21.11 -1.52
N THR A 240 -17.25 -22.04 -1.12
CA THR A 240 -17.16 -22.57 0.25
C THR A 240 -15.93 -22.04 0.98
N ALA A 241 -15.90 -22.26 2.30
CA ALA A 241 -14.75 -21.94 3.14
C ALA A 241 -13.46 -22.61 2.63
N VAL A 242 -12.36 -21.87 2.65
CA VAL A 242 -11.03 -22.35 2.23
C VAL A 242 -9.98 -22.11 3.32
N PRO A 243 -8.95 -22.96 3.44
CA PRO A 243 -7.91 -22.81 4.45
C PRO A 243 -6.93 -21.67 4.17
N TYR A 244 -6.75 -21.25 2.91
CA TYR A 244 -5.77 -20.23 2.55
C TYR A 244 -6.40 -19.07 1.78
N LEU A 245 -6.16 -17.85 2.26
CA LEU A 245 -6.53 -16.59 1.62
C LEU A 245 -5.26 -15.82 1.27
N ILE A 246 -4.97 -15.74 -0.02
CA ILE A 246 -3.67 -15.33 -0.55
C ILE A 246 -3.81 -13.99 -1.28
N PHE A 247 -2.97 -13.04 -0.89
CA PHE A 247 -2.96 -11.67 -1.40
C PHE A 247 -1.55 -11.24 -1.84
N GLY A 248 -1.47 -10.09 -2.50
CA GLY A 248 -0.23 -9.39 -2.84
C GLY A 248 -0.42 -7.87 -2.73
N HIS A 249 0.19 -7.09 -3.63
CA HIS A 249 -0.01 -5.63 -3.79
C HIS A 249 0.75 -4.71 -2.82
N ASP A 250 0.74 -4.92 -1.50
CA ASP A 250 1.38 -3.98 -0.56
C ASP A 250 2.91 -4.19 -0.36
N HIS A 251 3.47 -5.20 -1.04
CA HIS A 251 4.87 -5.61 -1.00
C HIS A 251 5.34 -6.09 0.40
N ALA A 252 4.43 -6.30 1.35
CA ALA A 252 4.76 -6.74 2.70
C ALA A 252 4.42 -8.23 2.88
N ALA A 253 5.44 -9.09 2.71
CA ALA A 253 5.27 -10.52 2.94
C ALA A 253 4.82 -10.80 4.39
N ASP A 254 3.75 -11.59 4.54
CA ASP A 254 3.11 -11.80 5.83
C ASP A 254 2.31 -13.11 5.85
N VAL A 255 2.24 -13.76 7.01
CA VAL A 255 1.45 -14.99 7.21
C VAL A 255 0.81 -14.92 8.59
N ARG A 256 -0.52 -14.96 8.66
CA ARG A 256 -1.27 -14.86 9.92
C ARG A 256 -2.49 -15.77 9.95
N PRO A 257 -2.85 -16.35 11.10
CA PRO A 257 -4.11 -17.06 11.25
C PRO A 257 -5.28 -16.07 11.21
N ILE A 258 -6.36 -16.43 10.52
CA ILE A 258 -7.61 -15.67 10.49
C ILE A 258 -8.58 -16.29 11.49
N HIS A 259 -9.10 -15.46 12.40
CA HIS A 259 -10.11 -15.86 13.37
C HIS A 259 -11.44 -15.16 13.04
N THR A 260 -12.49 -15.96 12.83
CA THR A 260 -13.85 -15.49 12.55
C THR A 260 -14.84 -16.25 13.42
N ASP A 261 -15.98 -15.64 13.75
CA ASP A 261 -17.01 -16.27 14.60
C ASP A 261 -17.58 -17.57 14.02
N ASN A 262 -17.58 -17.72 12.69
CA ASN A 262 -18.06 -18.91 11.97
C ASN A 262 -16.90 -19.76 11.41
N GLN A 263 -15.89 -20.05 12.22
CA GLN A 263 -14.75 -20.84 11.73
C GLN A 263 -15.19 -22.26 11.29
N PRO A 264 -14.71 -22.75 10.13
CA PRO A 264 -14.92 -24.13 9.70
C PRO A 264 -14.09 -25.09 10.58
N GLY A 265 -14.26 -26.40 10.37
CA GLY A 265 -13.50 -27.44 11.08
C GLY A 265 -11.99 -27.50 10.78
N PHE A 266 -11.42 -26.46 10.17
CA PHE A 266 -10.01 -26.35 9.83
C PHE A 266 -9.51 -24.92 10.06
N ALA A 267 -8.20 -24.78 10.27
CA ALA A 267 -7.56 -23.47 10.44
C ALA A 267 -7.52 -22.71 9.11
N GLN A 268 -7.77 -21.40 9.19
CA GLN A 268 -7.72 -20.49 8.04
C GLN A 268 -6.59 -19.50 8.19
N TRP A 269 -5.91 -19.21 7.08
CA TRP A 269 -4.68 -18.42 7.05
C TRP A 269 -4.76 -17.32 6.00
N TYR A 270 -4.35 -16.13 6.40
CA TYR A 270 -3.96 -15.05 5.51
C TYR A 270 -2.50 -15.25 5.11
N VAL A 271 -2.22 -15.13 3.81
CA VAL A 271 -0.88 -15.16 3.25
C VAL A 271 -0.72 -13.99 2.29
N ASN A 272 0.32 -13.18 2.48
CA ASN A 272 0.75 -12.17 1.53
C ASN A 272 2.12 -12.56 0.97
N THR A 273 2.19 -12.67 -0.35
CA THR A 273 3.42 -13.09 -1.05
C THR A 273 4.48 -11.98 -1.15
N GLY A 274 4.13 -10.74 -0.80
CA GLY A 274 5.03 -9.60 -0.81
C GLY A 274 5.42 -9.17 -2.23
N ALA A 275 6.69 -8.80 -2.40
CA ALA A 275 7.26 -8.41 -3.69
C ALA A 275 8.35 -9.39 -4.13
N TRP A 276 8.55 -9.47 -5.44
CA TRP A 276 9.62 -10.25 -6.06
C TRP A 276 10.94 -9.46 -6.15
N VAL A 277 11.01 -8.35 -5.42
CA VAL A 277 12.18 -7.51 -5.27
C VAL A 277 12.49 -7.33 -3.78
N PRO A 278 13.77 -7.29 -3.39
CA PRO A 278 14.14 -7.19 -1.98
C PRO A 278 13.71 -5.84 -1.39
N VAL A 279 12.89 -5.87 -0.34
CA VAL A 279 12.52 -4.68 0.45
C VAL A 279 13.51 -4.54 1.61
N PHE A 280 14.14 -3.37 1.78
CA PHE A 280 15.17 -3.15 2.81
C PHE A 280 15.05 -1.81 3.54
N SER A 281 15.34 -1.83 4.84
CA SER A 281 15.66 -0.61 5.60
C SER A 281 17.15 -0.27 5.42
N GLU A 282 17.55 1.01 5.51
CA GLU A 282 18.97 1.40 5.44
C GLU A 282 19.85 0.67 6.48
N GLU A 283 19.28 0.33 7.63
CA GLU A 283 19.95 -0.41 8.71
C GLU A 283 20.22 -1.88 8.32
N ASN A 284 19.32 -2.50 7.54
CA ASN A 284 19.45 -3.90 7.09
C ASN A 284 20.41 -4.06 5.90
N ARG A 285 20.75 -2.98 5.20
CA ARG A 285 21.68 -2.99 4.05
C ARG A 285 23.11 -3.33 4.44
N LEU A 286 23.47 -3.18 5.73
CA LEU A 286 24.82 -3.43 6.26
C LEU A 286 25.00 -4.84 6.83
N LEU A 287 23.94 -5.64 6.97
CA LEU A 287 23.95 -6.84 7.83
C LEU A 287 23.56 -8.16 7.15
N ARG A 288 23.27 -8.24 5.85
CA ARG A 288 22.86 -9.52 5.22
C ARG A 288 23.39 -9.78 3.81
N ASP A 289 23.76 -11.05 3.61
CA ASP A 289 23.98 -11.76 2.35
C ASP A 289 22.66 -12.34 1.78
N ASP A 290 22.65 -12.50 0.45
CA ASP A 290 21.78 -13.23 -0.49
C ASP A 290 20.23 -13.17 -0.41
N GLU A 291 19.68 -13.12 -1.61
CA GLU A 291 18.32 -12.75 -2.01
C GLU A 291 17.22 -13.70 -1.47
N GLN A 292 16.15 -13.14 -0.89
CA GLN A 292 14.91 -13.88 -0.65
C GLN A 292 13.81 -13.36 -1.58
N LEU A 293 13.56 -14.10 -2.66
CA LEU A 293 12.30 -14.03 -3.39
C LEU A 293 11.23 -14.74 -2.55
N THR A 294 10.19 -14.02 -2.13
CA THR A 294 9.06 -14.65 -1.43
C THR A 294 8.12 -15.29 -2.44
N PHE A 295 7.86 -16.58 -2.23
CA PHE A 295 6.86 -17.34 -2.96
C PHE A 295 6.06 -18.20 -1.98
N LEU A 296 4.83 -18.52 -2.37
CA LEU A 296 4.01 -19.49 -1.64
C LEU A 296 4.04 -20.82 -2.37
N ARG A 297 4.34 -21.89 -1.64
CA ARG A 297 4.23 -23.27 -2.12
C ARG A 297 3.32 -24.07 -1.20
N LEU A 298 2.19 -24.51 -1.72
CA LEU A 298 1.31 -25.47 -1.04
C LEU A 298 1.79 -26.88 -1.37
N VAL A 299 2.23 -27.63 -0.35
CA VAL A 299 2.73 -29.01 -0.51
C VAL A 299 1.77 -30.01 0.14
N PRO A 300 1.45 -31.12 -0.53
CA PRO A 300 0.74 -32.24 0.09
C PRO A 300 1.45 -32.72 1.37
N ARG A 301 0.67 -33.08 2.40
CA ARG A 301 1.18 -33.51 3.72
C ARG A 301 2.23 -34.63 3.66
N ARG A 302 2.23 -35.46 2.61
CA ARG A 302 3.21 -36.54 2.40
C ARG A 302 4.63 -36.05 2.07
N LEU A 303 4.78 -34.85 1.48
CA LEU A 303 6.09 -34.32 1.04
C LEU A 303 6.81 -33.53 2.14
N GLN A 304 6.10 -33.01 3.15
CA GLN A 304 6.71 -32.24 4.25
C GLN A 304 7.74 -33.02 5.08
N ASN A 305 7.64 -34.37 5.11
CA ASN A 305 8.56 -35.20 5.88
C ASN A 305 9.90 -35.45 5.17
N ASN A 306 9.98 -35.29 3.85
CA ASN A 306 11.21 -35.53 3.09
C ASN A 306 12.11 -34.29 3.08
N ASP A 307 11.53 -33.07 3.10
CA ASP A 307 12.30 -31.81 3.09
C ASP A 307 12.93 -31.47 4.46
N ARG A 308 12.61 -32.22 5.53
CA ARG A 308 13.28 -32.10 6.84
C ARG A 308 14.49 -33.01 6.99
N ALA A 309 14.77 -33.86 6.00
CA ALA A 309 15.87 -34.83 6.01
C ALA A 309 17.02 -34.46 5.07
N ALA A 310 16.99 -33.25 4.47
CA ALA A 310 18.04 -32.71 3.60
C ALA A 310 18.68 -31.47 4.24
#